data_AF-A0A7W0R6S5-F1
#
_entry.id   AF-A0A7W0R6S5-F1
#
_cell.length_a   1.000
_cell.length_b   1.000
_cell.length_c   1.000
_cell.angle_alpha   90.00
_cell.angle_beta   90.00
_cell.angle_gamma   90.00
#
_symmetry.space_group_name_H-M   'P 1'
#
loop_
_entity.id
_entity.type
_entity.pdbx_description
1 polymer ?
#
loop_
_entity_poly.entity_id
_entity_poly.type
_entity_poly.pdbx_seq_one_letter_code
_entity_poly.pdbx_strand_id
1 'polypeptide(L)'
;MGLFVRSLVGLDREAATEAFSDFLADTTFTVDQIRFVNLIVEHLTDNGVMEARRLYESPFTDHAPHGPDMIFPEAVLDGLILTLDTVRAHAPRRPRSHSQRADAHGR
;
A
#
# COMPACT_ATOMS: atom_id res chain seq x y z
N MET A 1 7.03 -11.49 -23.61
CA MET A 1 7.60 -10.13 -23.70
C MET A 1 6.69 -9.24 -22.85
N GLY A 2 7.10 -8.59 -21.76
CA GLY A 2 8.44 -8.27 -21.29
C GLY A 2 8.69 -8.63 -19.82
N LEU A 3 9.98 -8.64 -19.50
CA LEU A 3 10.55 -8.78 -18.18
C LEU A 3 10.52 -7.40 -17.52
N PHE A 4 9.90 -7.23 -16.35
CA PHE A 4 10.08 -6.01 -15.55
C PHE A 4 11.01 -6.29 -14.37
N VAL A 5 12.22 -5.80 -14.58
CA VAL A 5 13.41 -5.96 -13.76
C VAL A 5 13.53 -4.69 -12.90
N ARG A 6 13.38 -4.83 -11.58
CA ARG A 6 14.32 -4.34 -10.56
C ARG A 6 14.36 -2.83 -10.25
N SER A 7 13.83 -2.48 -9.07
CA SER A 7 14.35 -1.43 -8.17
C SER A 7 13.73 -1.72 -6.78
N LEU A 8 14.36 -2.04 -5.65
CA LEU A 8 15.62 -1.76 -4.93
C LEU A 8 15.71 -0.48 -4.07
N VAL A 9 14.82 0.51 -4.17
CA VAL A 9 14.67 1.55 -3.14
C VAL A 9 13.26 2.15 -3.18
N GLY A 10 12.54 2.12 -2.06
CA GLY A 10 11.17 2.64 -1.97
C GLY A 10 10.18 1.73 -2.68
N LEU A 11 8.95 1.65 -2.19
CA LEU A 11 7.96 0.86 -2.89
C LEU A 11 7.71 1.53 -4.24
N ASP A 12 7.97 0.82 -5.33
CA ASP A 12 8.04 1.41 -6.67
C ASP A 12 6.71 2.10 -6.96
N ARG A 13 6.73 3.43 -6.98
CA ARG A 13 5.54 4.27 -7.19
C ARG A 13 4.79 3.84 -8.45
N GLU A 14 5.54 3.36 -9.43
CA GLU A 14 5.02 2.80 -10.66
C GLU A 14 4.21 1.52 -10.42
N ALA A 15 4.71 0.58 -9.61
CA ALA A 15 4.00 -0.67 -9.29
C ALA A 15 2.72 -0.43 -8.47
N ALA A 16 2.75 0.52 -7.52
CA ALA A 16 1.53 0.92 -6.81
C ALA A 16 0.54 1.57 -7.79
N THR A 17 1.01 2.50 -8.63
CA THR A 17 0.14 3.18 -9.61
C THR A 17 -0.45 2.21 -10.61
N GLU A 18 0.31 1.24 -11.11
CA GLU A 18 -0.13 0.22 -12.07
C GLU A 18 -1.19 -0.70 -11.44
N ALA A 19 -0.92 -1.26 -10.27
CA ALA A 19 -1.87 -2.13 -9.57
C ALA A 19 -3.20 -1.42 -9.25
N PHE A 20 -3.14 -0.14 -8.89
CA PHE A 20 -4.33 0.67 -8.65
C PHE A 20 -4.99 1.18 -9.93
N SER A 21 -4.25 1.37 -11.03
CA SER A 21 -4.82 1.70 -12.34
C SER A 21 -5.65 0.55 -12.89
N ASP A 22 -5.17 -0.68 -12.77
CA ASP A 22 -5.91 -1.88 -13.16
C ASP A 22 -7.18 -2.05 -12.30
N PHE A 23 -7.06 -1.84 -10.99
CA PHE A 23 -8.20 -1.86 -10.08
C PHE A 23 -9.26 -0.81 -10.45
N LEU A 24 -8.85 0.41 -10.80
CA LEU A 24 -9.73 1.49 -11.23
C LEU A 24 -10.31 1.29 -12.64
N ALA A 25 -9.63 0.53 -13.51
CA ALA A 25 -10.07 0.29 -14.88
C ALA A 25 -11.21 -0.72 -14.98
N ASP A 26 -11.29 -1.67 -14.05
CA ASP A 26 -12.28 -2.77 -14.09
C ASP A 26 -13.67 -2.34 -13.58
N THR A 27 -13.78 -1.18 -12.91
CA THR A 27 -15.04 -0.73 -12.30
C THR A 27 -15.25 0.78 -12.49
N THR A 28 -16.50 1.19 -12.69
CA THR A 28 -16.85 2.63 -12.69
C THR A 28 -16.91 3.14 -11.26
N PHE A 29 -15.88 3.85 -10.82
CA PHE A 29 -15.82 4.46 -9.50
C PHE A 29 -16.39 5.87 -9.48
N THR A 30 -16.98 6.27 -8.35
CA THR A 30 -17.41 7.64 -8.09
C THR A 30 -16.21 8.55 -7.81
N VAL A 31 -16.42 9.87 -7.88
CA VAL A 31 -15.37 10.87 -7.57
C VAL A 31 -14.78 10.67 -6.18
N ASP A 32 -15.61 10.31 -5.19
CA ASP A 32 -15.17 10.11 -3.81
C ASP A 32 -14.36 8.81 -3.67
N GLN A 33 -14.75 7.75 -4.37
CA GLN A 33 -13.99 6.49 -4.44
C GLN A 33 -12.61 6.70 -5.09
N ILE A 34 -12.55 7.40 -6.23
CA ILE A 34 -11.29 7.71 -6.91
C ILE A 34 -10.38 8.57 -6.02
N ARG A 35 -10.94 9.57 -5.34
CA ARG A 35 -10.17 10.41 -4.41
C ARG A 35 -9.59 9.59 -3.25
N PHE A 36 -10.36 8.66 -2.71
CA PHE A 36 -9.90 7.78 -1.64
C PHE A 36 -8.77 6.85 -2.11
N VAL A 37 -8.90 6.26 -3.30
CA VAL A 37 -7.84 5.45 -3.91
C VAL A 37 -6.57 6.26 -4.15
N ASN A 38 -6.68 7.49 -4.66
CA ASN A 38 -5.51 8.35 -4.86
C ASN A 38 -4.76 8.66 -3.55
N LEU A 39 -5.48 8.90 -2.45
CA LEU A 39 -4.87 9.07 -1.12
C LEU A 39 -4.09 7.83 -0.66
N ILE A 40 -4.60 6.64 -0.97
CA ILE A 40 -3.90 5.38 -0.68
C ILE A 40 -2.61 5.29 -1.48
N VAL A 41 -2.67 5.58 -2.79
CA VAL A 41 -1.49 5.57 -3.66
C VAL A 41 -0.46 6.58 -3.16
N GLU A 42 -0.86 7.81 -2.85
CA GLU A 42 0.02 8.83 -2.28
C GLU A 42 0.71 8.32 -0.99
N HIS A 43 -0.05 7.76 -0.06
CA HIS A 43 0.50 7.26 1.20
C HIS A 43 1.48 6.10 1.01
N LEU A 44 1.17 5.17 0.09
CA LEU A 44 2.07 4.08 -0.30
C LEU A 44 3.34 4.60 -0.97
N THR A 45 3.23 5.63 -1.81
CA THR A 45 4.40 6.20 -2.50
C THR A 45 5.32 6.96 -1.54
N ASP A 46 4.75 7.62 -0.53
CA ASP A 46 5.52 8.39 0.44
C ASP A 46 6.15 7.50 1.53
N ASN A 47 5.39 6.53 2.06
CA ASN A 47 5.82 5.71 3.20
C ASN A 47 6.35 4.33 2.79
N GLY A 48 6.18 3.98 1.52
CA GLY A 48 6.47 2.67 0.97
C GLY A 48 5.42 1.64 1.35
N VAL A 49 5.08 1.49 2.63
CA VAL A 49 4.14 0.46 3.11
C VAL A 49 2.93 1.09 3.81
N MET A 50 1.77 0.45 3.66
CA MET A 50 0.55 0.86 4.36
C MET A 50 -0.13 -0.38 4.96
N GLU A 51 -0.52 -0.28 6.23
CA GLU A 51 -1.34 -1.29 6.89
C GLU A 51 -2.83 -1.01 6.64
N ALA A 52 -3.65 -2.06 6.48
CA ALA A 52 -5.10 -1.89 6.27
C ALA A 52 -5.78 -1.09 7.39
N ARG A 53 -5.28 -1.16 8.63
CA ARG A 53 -5.80 -0.34 9.75
C ARG A 53 -5.71 1.16 9.50
N ARG A 54 -4.75 1.63 8.68
CA ARG A 54 -4.57 3.05 8.38
C ARG A 54 -5.77 3.64 7.66
N LEU A 55 -6.55 2.83 6.94
CA LEU A 55 -7.79 3.26 6.29
C LEU A 55 -8.85 3.73 7.30
N TYR A 56 -8.72 3.34 8.57
CA TYR A 56 -9.58 3.75 9.68
C TYR A 56 -8.92 4.81 10.58
N GLU A 57 -7.87 5.48 10.09
CA GLU A 57 -7.18 6.57 10.77
C GLU A 57 -7.14 7.83 9.87
N SER A 58 -6.92 9.01 10.45
CA SER A 58 -6.70 10.25 9.67
C SER A 58 -5.42 10.13 8.83
N PRO A 59 -5.39 10.61 7.57
CA PRO A 59 -6.39 11.46 6.90
C PRO A 59 -7.56 10.72 6.23
N PHE A 60 -7.57 9.38 6.22
CA PHE A 60 -8.60 8.59 5.52
C PHE A 60 -9.99 8.76 6.16
N THR A 61 -10.05 8.80 7.49
CA THR A 61 -11.30 9.02 8.24
C THR A 61 -11.91 10.39 8.01
N ASP A 62 -11.13 11.38 7.57
CA ASP A 62 -11.64 12.73 7.28
C ASP A 62 -12.49 12.74 6.00
N HIS A 63 -12.22 11.79 5.09
CA HIS A 63 -13.01 11.55 3.89
C HIS A 63 -14.05 10.43 4.07
N ALA A 64 -13.79 9.49 4.98
CA ALA A 64 -14.63 8.35 5.26
C ALA A 64 -14.84 8.18 6.78
N PRO A 65 -15.79 8.90 7.41
CA PRO A 65 -15.91 8.94 8.87
C PRO A 65 -16.14 7.59 9.55
N HIS A 66 -16.73 6.61 8.85
CA HIS A 66 -16.89 5.24 9.34
C HIS A 66 -15.96 4.23 8.65
N GLY A 67 -14.91 4.72 7.98
CA GLY A 67 -13.95 3.90 7.25
C GLY A 67 -14.34 3.64 5.79
N PRO A 68 -13.49 2.88 5.07
CA PRO A 68 -13.65 2.63 3.65
C PRO A 68 -14.95 1.88 3.31
N ASP A 69 -15.56 1.20 4.27
CA ASP A 69 -16.84 0.49 4.15
C ASP A 69 -18.02 1.40 3.76
N MET A 70 -17.93 2.71 4.04
CA MET A 70 -18.96 3.68 3.63
C MET A 70 -18.85 4.08 2.16
N ILE A 71 -17.66 3.95 1.59
CA ILE A 71 -17.33 4.43 0.26
C ILE A 71 -17.34 3.27 -0.74
N PHE A 72 -16.92 2.08 -0.31
CA PHE A 72 -16.80 0.90 -1.15
C PHE A 72 -17.76 -0.21 -0.68
N PRO A 73 -18.44 -0.89 -1.60
CA PRO A 73 -19.10 -2.16 -1.30
C PRO A 73 -18.09 -3.19 -0.79
N GLU A 74 -18.52 -4.12 0.06
CA GLU A 74 -17.68 -5.17 0.67
C GLU A 74 -16.81 -5.92 -0.36
N ALA A 75 -17.40 -6.36 -1.48
CA ALA A 75 -16.67 -7.06 -2.54
C ALA A 75 -15.53 -6.22 -3.16
N VAL A 76 -15.72 -4.89 -3.23
CA VAL A 76 -14.72 -3.96 -3.77
C VAL A 76 -13.65 -3.68 -2.72
N LEU A 77 -14.05 -3.57 -1.45
CA LEU A 77 -13.14 -3.40 -0.32
C LEU A 77 -12.20 -4.61 -0.16
N ASP A 78 -12.71 -5.83 -0.34
CA ASP A 78 -11.90 -7.04 -0.34
C ASP A 78 -10.83 -7.00 -1.44
N GLY A 79 -11.22 -6.61 -2.66
CA GLY A 79 -10.29 -6.40 -3.77
C GLY A 79 -9.22 -5.35 -3.44
N LEU A 80 -9.62 -4.23 -2.83
CA LEU A 80 -8.70 -3.17 -2.39
C LEU A 80 -7.67 -3.69 -1.38
N ILE A 81 -8.10 -4.46 -0.38
CA ILE A 81 -7.21 -5.03 0.66
C ILE A 81 -6.26 -6.05 0.03
N LEU A 82 -6.72 -6.87 -0.91
CA LEU A 82 -5.87 -7.81 -1.64
C LEU A 82 -4.79 -7.09 -2.47
N THR A 83 -5.15 -6.01 -3.16
CA THR A 83 -4.19 -5.16 -3.87
C THR A 83 -3.14 -4.59 -2.92
N LEU A 84 -3.57 -4.09 -1.75
CA LEU A 84 -2.65 -3.60 -0.73
C LEU A 84 -1.68 -4.66 -0.22
N ASP A 85 -2.15 -5.87 0.06
CA ASP A 85 -1.27 -6.95 0.51
C ASP A 85 -0.33 -7.44 -0.59
N THR A 86 -0.78 -7.46 -1.84
CA THR A 86 0.05 -7.75 -3.01
C THR A 86 1.18 -6.74 -3.13
N VAL A 87 0.84 -5.45 -3.10
CA VAL A 87 1.79 -4.34 -3.12
C VAL A 87 2.79 -4.42 -1.94
N ARG A 88 2.32 -4.79 -0.74
CA ARG A 88 3.18 -5.03 0.43
C ARG A 88 4.08 -6.27 0.28
N ALA A 89 3.59 -7.34 -0.33
CA ALA A 89 4.36 -8.57 -0.55
C ALA A 89 5.50 -8.36 -1.56
N HIS A 90 5.30 -7.47 -2.52
CA HIS A 90 6.34 -7.05 -3.46
C HIS A 90 7.33 -6.03 -2.87
N ALA A 91 7.05 -5.48 -1.68
CA ALA A 91 8.00 -4.65 -0.95
C ALA A 91 9.27 -5.43 -0.61
N PRO A 92 10.49 -4.91 -0.91
CA PRO A 92 11.70 -5.52 -0.40
C PRO A 92 11.67 -5.46 1.13
N ARG A 93 11.58 -6.63 1.78
CA ARG A 93 11.75 -6.76 3.24
C ARG A 93 13.07 -6.11 3.61
N ARG A 94 13.00 -4.93 4.25
CA ARG A 94 14.21 -4.30 4.79
C ARG A 94 14.84 -5.31 5.77
N PRO A 95 16.07 -5.78 5.54
CA PRO A 95 16.69 -6.71 6.46
C PRO A 95 16.75 -6.01 7.80
N ARG A 96 16.20 -6.65 8.85
CA ARG A 96 16.37 -6.18 10.21
C ARG A 96 17.87 -6.08 10.43
N SER A 97 18.36 -4.87 10.67
CA SER A 97 19.68 -4.64 11.20
C SER A 97 19.72 -5.27 12.60
N HIS A 98 19.95 -6.59 12.65
CA HIS A 98 20.58 -7.19 13.81
C HIS A 98 21.96 -6.55 13.89
N SER A 99 22.02 -5.48 14.67
CA SER A 99 23.23 -5.03 15.32
C SER A 99 23.71 -6.16 16.23
N GLN A 100 24.29 -7.19 15.63
CA GLN A 100 25.23 -8.08 16.29
C GLN A 100 26.49 -7.24 16.53
N ARG A 101 26.40 -6.36 17.53
CA ARG A 101 27.59 -5.80 18.13
C ARG A 101 28.30 -6.98 18.78
N ALA A 102 29.48 -7.24 18.24
CA ALA A 102 30.49 -8.04 18.86
C ALA A 102 30.71 -7.54 20.29
N ASP A 103 30.52 -8.45 21.25
CA ASP A 103 31.26 -8.40 22.50
C ASP A 103 32.08 -9.69 22.57
N ALA A 104 33.14 -9.71 21.76
CA ALA A 104 34.30 -10.52 22.04
C ALA A 104 35.19 -9.73 23.00
N HIS A 105 34.98 -9.85 24.32
CA HIS A 105 36.09 -9.78 25.28
C HIS A 105 35.72 -10.25 26.69
N GLY A 106 36.46 -11.23 27.19
CA GLY A 106 36.73 -11.38 28.62
C GLY A 106 36.15 -12.63 29.26
N ARG A 107 36.83 -13.77 29.13
CA ARG A 107 37.74 -14.33 30.16
C ARG A 107 38.43 -15.59 29.65
#